data_AF-A0A6A4WEN8-F1
#
_entry.id   AF-A0A6A4WEN8-F1
#
_cell.length_a   1.000
_cell.length_b   1.000
_cell.length_c   1.000
_cell.angle_alpha   90.00
_cell.angle_beta   90.00
_cell.angle_gamma   90.00
#
_symmetry.space_group_name_H-M   'P 1'
#
loop_
_entity.id
_entity.type
_entity.pdbx_description
1 polymer ?
#
loop_
_entity_poly.entity_id
_entity_poly.type
_entity_poly.pdbx_seq_one_letter_code
_entity_poly.pdbx_strand_id
1 'polypeptide(L)'
;MKETPEQTDTVPSGCPFTGFGSSKYHPMNRKFMKLKNYQNGQEFVDTLCNQAHEDTPCQPKHCGGSVMFPRSPEHQDRPRGTPRSQEVLLQEAKEFIDGYYRSMNRPPSGFHQARWEQIQAEVAKTGTYQLTTQELTYGAKMAWRNAYRCIGRIQWNKLTLFDARSVTTASQMFDAICNHIKYTTNKGNLRSAITVFPQRTDGKHDYRVWNMQLVSYAGYRNEDGTITGDPANVEFTEVCQKLGWKSPKGRFDILPIVVSAGGQDPEFFDIPEDVILRIHISHPKYPWFKDMGLQWYALPAVSGMMFDCGGIEFCACPFSGWYMSTEVAARDLCDPQRYNMLEPIAKNMGLDTSNYRNLWKDQALVEANLAVLHSYQEANVTIVDHHTAADSFMKFMENEQRLRGGCPADWVWIVPPMSGSVTPVFHQEMSRYIVKPTYSYQVQAWKTHNWKKRDGSEAVRKQQRKFHFKEIAG
;
A
#
# COMPACT_ATOMS: atom_id res chain seq x y z
N MET A 1 80.78 -8.17 -26.92
CA MET A 1 80.81 -6.82 -26.32
C MET A 1 80.12 -5.88 -27.31
N LYS A 2 78.93 -5.33 -27.10
CA LYS A 2 78.18 -4.98 -25.88
C LYS A 2 76.73 -5.44 -26.04
N GLU A 3 76.13 -5.84 -24.93
CA GLU A 3 74.71 -6.17 -24.77
C GLU A 3 73.88 -4.89 -24.77
N THR A 4 72.68 -4.95 -25.36
CA THR A 4 71.57 -4.02 -25.10
C THR A 4 70.31 -4.85 -24.87
N PRO A 5 69.50 -4.61 -23.82
CA PRO A 5 68.47 -5.54 -23.38
C PRO A 5 67.09 -5.25 -24.00
N GLU A 6 66.32 -6.32 -24.18
CA GLU A 6 64.88 -6.30 -24.46
C GLU A 6 64.09 -5.59 -23.35
N GLN A 7 63.31 -4.58 -23.73
CA GLN A 7 62.24 -4.03 -22.90
C GLN A 7 61.04 -4.97 -22.96
N THR A 8 60.69 -5.55 -21.82
CA THR A 8 59.41 -6.21 -21.59
C THR A 8 58.45 -5.22 -20.94
N ASP A 9 57.27 -5.05 -21.54
CA ASP A 9 56.16 -4.29 -20.99
C ASP A 9 55.65 -4.91 -19.68
N THR A 10 55.77 -4.19 -18.57
CA THR A 10 55.04 -4.48 -17.34
C THR A 10 54.06 -3.35 -17.05
N VAL A 11 52.77 -3.65 -17.22
CA VAL A 11 51.64 -2.85 -16.74
C VAL A 11 51.71 -2.75 -15.20
N PRO A 12 51.71 -1.56 -14.57
CA PRO A 12 51.63 -1.47 -13.13
C PRO A 12 50.19 -1.70 -12.68
N SER A 13 49.93 -2.90 -12.15
CA SER A 13 48.78 -3.19 -11.30
C SER A 13 49.02 -2.60 -9.90
N GLY A 14 48.18 -1.67 -9.46
CA GLY A 14 48.17 -1.23 -8.06
C GLY A 14 47.36 0.04 -7.82
N CYS A 15 46.12 -0.12 -7.36
CA CYS A 15 45.33 0.98 -6.79
C CYS A 15 45.94 1.39 -5.43
N PRO A 16 46.22 2.68 -5.18
CA PRO A 16 46.95 3.16 -4.00
C PRO A 16 46.14 3.15 -2.68
N PHE A 17 45.00 2.43 -2.62
CA PHE A 17 44.08 2.45 -1.47
C PHE A 17 43.99 1.14 -0.68
N THR A 18 44.96 0.23 -0.76
CA THR A 18 45.00 -0.96 0.12
C THR A 18 45.99 -0.75 1.25
N GLY A 19 45.54 0.00 2.26
CA GLY A 19 46.30 0.29 3.47
C GLY A 19 45.40 0.45 4.69
N PHE A 20 44.46 -0.46 4.90
CA PHE A 20 43.82 -0.63 6.22
C PHE A 20 43.77 -2.11 6.58
N GLY A 21 44.52 -2.43 7.63
CA GLY A 21 44.63 -3.76 8.19
C GLY A 21 43.29 -4.33 8.63
N SER A 22 43.29 -5.66 8.71
CA SER A 22 42.24 -6.52 9.23
C SER A 22 41.86 -6.15 10.67
N SER A 23 40.96 -5.18 10.81
CA SER A 23 40.22 -4.98 12.05
C SER A 23 39.13 -6.05 12.12
N LYS A 24 39.18 -6.81 13.21
CA LYS A 24 38.25 -7.88 13.56
C LYS A 24 36.80 -7.38 13.41
N TYR A 25 36.00 -8.15 12.68
CA TYR A 25 34.54 -7.99 12.63
C TYR A 25 34.00 -7.96 14.08
N HIS A 26 33.62 -6.78 14.55
CA HIS A 26 32.68 -6.67 15.66
C HIS A 26 31.28 -6.75 15.08
N PRO A 27 30.40 -7.64 15.57
CA PRO A 27 28.98 -7.58 15.23
C PRO A 27 28.46 -6.19 15.60
N MET A 28 27.72 -5.54 14.71
CA MET A 28 27.23 -4.17 14.91
C MET A 28 26.33 -4.08 16.15
N ASN A 29 26.95 -3.74 17.27
CA ASN A 29 26.29 -3.49 18.55
C ASN A 29 25.83 -2.02 18.60
N ARG A 30 25.19 -1.51 17.55
CA ARG A 30 24.63 -0.15 17.55
C ARG A 30 23.16 -0.20 17.96
N LYS A 31 22.91 0.00 19.26
CA LYS A 31 21.59 0.06 19.90
C LYS A 31 20.69 1.24 19.46
N PHE A 32 21.10 2.01 18.44
CA PHE A 32 20.38 3.17 17.92
C PHE A 32 20.98 3.67 16.60
N MET A 33 20.20 4.40 15.81
CA MET A 33 20.65 5.13 14.61
C MET A 33 20.55 6.64 14.84
N LYS A 34 21.59 7.39 14.46
CA LYS A 34 21.52 8.85 14.40
C LYS A 34 21.04 9.26 13.02
N LEU A 35 20.02 10.10 12.95
CA LEU A 35 19.43 10.60 11.71
C LEU A 35 19.47 12.12 11.73
N LYS A 36 19.88 12.74 10.63
CA LYS A 36 20.01 14.19 10.49
C LYS A 36 19.01 14.76 9.50
N ASN A 37 18.49 15.94 9.82
CA ASN A 37 17.85 16.81 8.86
C ASN A 37 18.87 17.82 8.32
N TYR A 38 19.09 17.81 7.01
CA TYR A 38 20.09 18.65 6.35
C TYR A 38 19.62 20.08 6.05
N GLN A 39 18.32 20.37 6.19
CA GLN A 39 17.78 21.71 6.00
C GLN A 39 17.96 22.58 7.24
N ASN A 40 17.75 22.02 8.44
CA ASN A 40 17.78 22.77 9.71
C ASN A 40 18.87 22.27 10.70
N GLY A 41 19.59 21.19 10.39
CA GLY A 41 20.64 20.63 11.23
C GLY A 41 20.15 19.80 12.42
N GLN A 42 18.84 19.59 12.58
CA GLN A 42 18.27 18.79 13.66
C GLN A 42 18.72 17.33 13.59
N GLU A 43 19.04 16.74 14.73
CA GLU A 43 19.42 15.33 14.83
C GLU A 43 18.43 14.55 15.72
N PHE A 44 18.14 13.32 15.32
CA PHE A 44 17.30 12.38 16.05
C PHE A 44 18.06 11.09 16.32
N VAL A 45 17.72 10.40 17.42
CA VAL A 45 18.29 9.10 17.79
C VAL A 45 17.20 8.04 17.75
N ASP A 46 17.14 7.27 16.67
CA ASP A 46 16.18 6.19 16.49
C ASP A 46 16.59 4.98 17.35
N THR A 47 15.81 4.69 18.39
CA THR A 47 15.91 3.52 19.26
C THR A 47 14.82 2.49 18.97
N LEU A 48 13.77 2.86 18.23
CA LEU A 48 12.67 1.98 17.85
C LEU A 48 13.15 0.88 16.90
N CYS A 49 14.19 1.14 16.10
CA CYS A 49 14.79 0.15 15.21
C CYS A 49 15.24 -1.15 15.90
N ASN A 50 15.43 -1.15 17.22
CA ASN A 50 15.74 -2.37 17.98
C ASN A 50 14.55 -3.34 18.08
N GLN A 51 13.33 -2.89 17.76
CA GLN A 51 12.13 -3.72 17.69
C GLN A 51 11.84 -4.19 16.25
N ALA A 52 12.78 -3.96 15.32
CA ALA A 52 12.60 -4.33 13.93
C ALA A 52 12.56 -5.86 13.76
N HIS A 53 11.61 -6.34 12.96
CA HIS A 53 11.64 -7.71 12.44
C HIS A 53 12.69 -7.82 11.33
N GLU A 54 13.28 -9.01 11.17
CA GLU A 54 14.45 -9.27 10.30
C GLU A 54 14.18 -9.15 8.79
N ASP A 55 12.95 -8.80 8.39
CA ASP A 55 12.52 -8.68 7.01
C ASP A 55 13.00 -7.38 6.34
N THR A 56 14.30 -7.30 6.05
CA THR A 56 14.91 -6.24 5.23
C THR A 56 15.37 -6.76 3.87
N PRO A 57 15.15 -6.00 2.77
CA PRO A 57 15.71 -6.36 1.46
C PRO A 57 17.22 -6.09 1.35
N CYS A 58 17.81 -5.46 2.37
CA CYS A 58 19.23 -5.14 2.38
C CYS A 58 20.04 -6.31 2.93
N GLN A 59 21.19 -6.53 2.32
CA GLN A 59 22.22 -7.48 2.75
C GLN A 59 23.49 -6.69 3.13
N PRO A 60 24.43 -7.25 3.93
CA PRO A 60 25.63 -6.53 4.35
C PRO A 60 26.45 -5.88 3.23
N LYS A 61 26.37 -6.43 2.01
CA LYS A 61 27.09 -5.94 0.82
C LYS A 61 26.19 -5.28 -0.24
N HIS A 62 24.87 -5.28 -0.06
CA HIS A 62 23.91 -4.85 -1.08
C HIS A 62 22.71 -4.12 -0.46
N CYS A 63 22.41 -2.91 -0.91
CA CYS A 63 21.19 -2.20 -0.51
C CYS A 63 20.04 -2.57 -1.47
N GLY A 64 18.98 -3.18 -0.95
CA GLY A 64 17.75 -3.46 -1.68
C GLY A 64 16.65 -2.40 -1.49
N GLY A 65 17.00 -1.22 -0.96
CA GLY A 65 16.03 -0.19 -0.54
C GLY A 65 15.16 0.37 -1.67
N SER A 66 15.62 0.33 -2.92
CA SER A 66 14.87 0.78 -4.10
C SER A 66 13.96 -0.30 -4.72
N VAL A 67 13.98 -1.53 -4.20
CA VAL A 67 13.14 -2.62 -4.72
C VAL A 67 11.68 -2.41 -4.29
N MET A 68 10.76 -2.28 -5.26
CA MET A 68 9.35 -2.01 -4.97
C MET A 68 8.67 -3.13 -4.17
N PHE A 69 8.88 -4.38 -4.57
CA PHE A 69 8.28 -5.56 -3.94
C PHE A 69 9.39 -6.53 -3.52
N PRO A 70 10.11 -6.23 -2.43
CA PRO A 70 11.14 -7.11 -1.96
C PRO A 70 10.53 -8.44 -1.49
N ARG A 71 11.20 -9.55 -1.78
CA ARG A 71 10.82 -10.84 -1.20
C ARG A 71 11.22 -10.82 0.28
N SER A 72 10.25 -10.80 1.19
CA SER A 72 10.56 -10.88 2.62
C SER A 72 11.11 -12.28 2.95
N PRO A 73 12.16 -12.39 3.78
CA PRO A 73 12.66 -13.65 4.34
C PRO A 73 11.56 -14.52 4.99
N GLU A 74 10.63 -13.96 5.78
CA GLU A 74 9.47 -14.71 6.33
C GLU A 74 8.65 -15.43 5.24
N HIS A 75 8.64 -14.91 4.01
CA HIS A 75 7.96 -15.50 2.85
C HIS A 75 8.84 -16.45 2.01
N GLN A 76 10.14 -16.54 2.27
CA GLN A 76 11.04 -17.48 1.59
C GLN A 76 11.00 -18.86 2.24
N ASP A 77 11.02 -18.92 3.58
CA ASP A 77 11.14 -20.17 4.31
C ASP A 77 9.79 -20.83 4.65
N ARG A 78 8.69 -20.06 4.66
CA ARG A 78 7.34 -20.58 4.87
C ARG A 78 6.60 -20.74 3.55
N PRO A 79 6.15 -21.95 3.17
CA PRO A 79 5.34 -22.12 1.96
C PRO A 79 4.10 -21.23 2.02
N ARG A 80 3.78 -20.56 0.91
CA ARG A 80 2.68 -19.59 0.84
C ARG A 80 1.38 -20.17 1.39
N GLY A 81 0.72 -19.41 2.26
CA GLY A 81 -0.54 -19.80 2.90
C GLY A 81 -0.37 -20.68 4.14
N THR A 82 0.79 -21.32 4.35
CA THR A 82 0.99 -22.18 5.53
C THR A 82 0.92 -21.34 6.81
N PRO A 83 0.10 -21.69 7.81
CA PRO A 83 0.04 -20.94 9.07
C PRO A 83 1.39 -20.91 9.80
N ARG A 84 1.57 -19.93 10.69
CA ARG A 84 2.74 -19.88 11.59
C ARG A 84 2.72 -21.07 12.55
N SER A 85 3.90 -21.50 13.02
CA SER A 85 3.97 -22.46 14.13
C SER A 85 3.33 -21.86 15.38
N GLN A 86 2.82 -22.70 16.28
CA GLN A 86 2.22 -22.23 17.53
C GLN A 86 3.21 -21.45 18.40
N GLU A 87 4.51 -21.81 18.35
CA GLU A 87 5.57 -21.10 19.05
C GLU A 87 5.72 -19.65 18.56
N VAL A 88 5.87 -19.46 17.24
CA VAL A 88 5.98 -18.12 16.65
C VAL A 88 4.70 -17.32 16.86
N LEU A 89 3.53 -17.96 16.70
CA LEU A 89 2.24 -17.34 16.97
C LEU A 89 2.14 -16.82 18.41
N LEU A 90 2.51 -17.64 19.40
CA LEU A 90 2.46 -17.24 20.81
C LEU A 90 3.47 -16.14 21.13
N GLN A 91 4.67 -16.17 20.54
CA GLN A 91 5.66 -15.10 20.70
C GLN A 91 5.11 -13.76 20.20
N GLU A 92 4.61 -13.72 18.95
CA GLU A 92 4.05 -12.49 18.38
C GLU A 92 2.76 -12.04 19.10
N ALA A 93 1.92 -12.98 19.53
CA ALA A 93 0.73 -12.69 20.32
C ALA A 93 1.11 -12.03 21.66
N LYS A 94 2.14 -12.54 22.34
CA LYS A 94 2.62 -11.98 23.61
C LYS A 94 3.11 -10.55 23.44
N GLU A 95 3.97 -10.32 22.44
CA GLU A 95 4.51 -8.99 22.14
C GLU A 95 3.40 -7.98 21.83
N PHE A 96 2.41 -8.40 21.03
CA PHE A 96 1.26 -7.58 20.68
C PHE A 96 0.39 -7.24 21.91
N ILE A 97 0.04 -8.23 22.73
CA ILE A 97 -0.81 -8.03 23.90
C ILE A 97 -0.10 -7.18 24.95
N ASP A 98 1.20 -7.38 25.17
CA ASP A 98 2.02 -6.50 26.02
C ASP A 98 2.02 -5.06 25.51
N GLY A 99 2.12 -4.87 24.18
CA GLY A 99 2.00 -3.55 23.54
C GLY A 99 0.62 -2.91 23.77
N TYR A 100 -0.44 -3.68 23.57
CA TYR A 100 -1.83 -3.25 23.77
C TYR A 100 -2.08 -2.80 25.20
N TYR A 101 -1.73 -3.61 26.20
CA TYR A 101 -1.95 -3.26 27.61
C TYR A 101 -1.06 -2.10 28.07
N ARG A 102 0.19 -1.99 27.60
CA ARG A 102 1.03 -0.81 27.85
C ARG A 102 0.39 0.47 27.32
N SER A 103 -0.25 0.42 26.15
CA SER A 103 -0.87 1.60 25.54
C SER A 103 -2.04 2.17 26.33
N MET A 104 -2.66 1.38 27.21
CA MET A 104 -3.77 1.81 28.06
C MET A 104 -3.32 2.60 29.30
N ASN A 105 -2.01 2.79 29.52
CA ASN A 105 -1.45 3.42 30.73
C ASN A 105 -1.99 2.82 32.03
N ARG A 106 -2.32 1.52 32.04
CA ARG A 106 -2.74 0.79 33.23
C ARG A 106 -1.58 -0.08 33.71
N PRO A 107 -1.33 -0.17 35.03
CA PRO A 107 -0.34 -1.11 35.55
C PRO A 107 -0.71 -2.54 35.13
N PRO A 108 0.28 -3.45 35.02
CA PRO A 108 0.01 -4.86 34.80
C PRO A 108 -1.07 -5.32 35.78
N SER A 109 -2.21 -5.74 35.25
CA SER A 109 -3.39 -6.08 36.03
C SER A 109 -3.71 -7.56 35.88
N GLY A 110 -4.52 -8.11 36.80
CA GLY A 110 -5.02 -9.49 36.66
C GLY A 110 -5.69 -9.74 35.30
N PHE A 111 -6.28 -8.71 34.68
CA PHE A 111 -6.86 -8.81 33.34
C PHE A 111 -5.82 -9.07 32.24
N HIS A 112 -4.63 -8.47 32.34
CA HIS A 112 -3.56 -8.70 31.37
C HIS A 112 -3.09 -10.15 31.43
N GLN A 113 -2.81 -10.65 32.63
CA GLN A 113 -2.39 -12.04 32.85
C GLN A 113 -3.49 -13.02 32.43
N ALA A 114 -4.75 -12.79 32.82
CA ALA A 114 -5.87 -13.63 32.43
C ALA A 114 -6.10 -13.66 30.91
N ARG A 115 -5.92 -12.52 30.22
CA ARG A 115 -6.01 -12.48 28.76
C ARG A 115 -4.89 -13.30 28.11
N TRP A 116 -3.68 -13.23 28.65
CA TRP A 116 -2.56 -14.04 28.15
C TRP A 116 -2.81 -15.54 28.33
N GLU A 117 -3.26 -15.96 29.52
CA GLU A 117 -3.62 -17.36 29.79
C GLU A 117 -4.75 -17.86 28.88
N GLN A 118 -5.75 -17.00 28.61
CA GLN A 118 -6.83 -17.30 27.67
C GLN A 118 -6.28 -17.56 26.26
N ILE A 119 -5.36 -16.72 25.77
CA ILE A 119 -4.74 -16.89 24.44
C ILE A 119 -3.96 -18.19 24.38
N GLN A 120 -3.15 -18.50 25.39
CA GLN A 120 -2.40 -19.75 25.46
C GLN A 120 -3.33 -20.97 25.41
N ALA A 121 -4.42 -20.95 26.18
CA ALA A 121 -5.41 -22.02 26.18
C ALA A 121 -6.13 -22.16 24.84
N GLU A 122 -6.46 -21.05 24.17
CA GLU A 122 -7.13 -21.05 22.87
C GLU A 122 -6.21 -21.60 21.76
N VAL A 123 -4.94 -21.20 21.75
CA VAL A 123 -3.93 -21.72 20.81
C VAL A 123 -3.69 -23.21 21.04
N ALA A 124 -3.54 -23.65 22.28
CA ALA A 124 -3.36 -25.07 22.59
C ALA A 124 -4.55 -25.92 22.12
N LYS A 125 -5.78 -25.39 22.22
CA LYS A 125 -7.01 -26.09 21.86
C LYS A 125 -7.30 -26.08 20.36
N THR A 126 -7.06 -24.96 19.68
CA THR A 126 -7.56 -24.71 18.32
C THR A 126 -6.47 -24.49 17.28
N GLY A 127 -5.21 -24.34 17.70
CA GLY A 127 -4.08 -23.98 16.86
C GLY A 127 -3.97 -22.49 16.56
N THR A 128 -4.93 -21.66 16.98
CA THR A 128 -4.92 -20.20 16.81
C THR A 128 -5.64 -19.49 17.96
N TYR A 129 -5.82 -18.17 17.88
CA TYR A 129 -6.65 -17.42 18.81
C TYR A 129 -7.44 -16.30 18.11
N GLN A 130 -8.44 -15.76 18.79
CA GLN A 130 -9.22 -14.62 18.32
C GLN A 130 -8.85 -13.33 19.06
N LEU A 131 -8.61 -12.26 18.30
CA LEU A 131 -8.51 -10.91 18.85
C LEU A 131 -9.90 -10.43 19.33
N THR A 132 -9.93 -9.66 20.41
CA THR A 132 -11.13 -8.85 20.71
C THR A 132 -11.27 -7.72 19.68
N THR A 133 -12.47 -7.17 19.48
CA THR A 133 -12.64 -6.02 18.57
C THR A 133 -11.82 -4.80 19.01
N GLN A 134 -11.56 -4.64 20.30
CA GLN A 134 -10.72 -3.56 20.84
C GLN A 134 -9.24 -3.77 20.49
N GLU A 135 -8.75 -5.00 20.65
CA GLU A 135 -7.41 -5.40 20.21
C GLU A 135 -7.26 -5.23 18.69
N LEU A 136 -8.27 -5.65 17.91
CA LEU A 136 -8.27 -5.50 16.45
C LEU A 136 -8.21 -4.02 16.02
N THR A 137 -8.99 -3.16 16.68
CA THR A 137 -8.99 -1.71 16.43
C THR A 137 -7.63 -1.09 16.73
N TYR A 138 -7.03 -1.47 17.87
CA TYR A 138 -5.69 -1.03 18.23
C TYR A 138 -4.66 -1.50 17.19
N GLY A 139 -4.71 -2.79 16.82
CA GLY A 139 -3.78 -3.38 15.86
C GLY A 139 -3.83 -2.70 14.50
N ALA A 140 -5.03 -2.44 13.96
CA ALA A 140 -5.19 -1.79 12.67
C ALA A 140 -4.63 -0.35 12.65
N LYS A 141 -4.82 0.39 13.75
CA LYS A 141 -4.24 1.73 13.94
C LYS A 141 -2.71 1.68 14.04
N MET A 142 -2.16 0.69 14.76
CA MET A 142 -0.71 0.48 14.86
C MET A 142 -0.11 0.08 13.52
N ALA A 143 -0.73 -0.82 12.76
CA ALA A 143 -0.27 -1.18 11.42
C ALA A 143 -0.18 0.04 10.49
N TRP A 144 -1.15 0.97 10.55
CA TRP A 144 -1.05 2.22 9.80
C TRP A 144 0.09 3.12 10.32
N ARG A 145 0.20 3.30 11.65
CA ARG A 145 1.29 4.06 12.28
C ARG A 145 2.68 3.51 11.90
N ASN A 146 2.78 2.21 11.67
CA ASN A 146 3.99 1.47 11.31
C ASN A 146 4.24 1.40 9.80
N ALA A 147 3.28 1.81 8.96
CA ALA A 147 3.37 1.71 7.51
C ALA A 147 4.43 2.67 6.94
N TYR A 148 5.65 2.18 6.79
CA TYR A 148 6.84 2.96 6.48
C TYR A 148 6.81 3.70 5.12
N ARG A 149 5.90 3.32 4.21
CA ARG A 149 5.67 3.99 2.91
C ARG A 149 4.56 5.05 2.92
N CYS A 150 3.84 5.21 4.03
CA CYS A 150 2.68 6.11 4.09
C CYS A 150 3.09 7.49 4.61
N ILE A 151 2.92 8.53 3.78
CA ILE A 151 3.15 9.93 4.17
C ILE A 151 2.02 10.48 5.06
N GLY A 152 0.78 9.99 4.89
CA GLY A 152 -0.42 10.45 5.62
C GLY A 152 -0.55 9.98 7.07
N ARG A 153 0.53 9.48 7.69
CA ARG A 153 0.47 8.80 9.00
C ARG A 153 0.09 9.68 10.18
N ILE A 154 0.11 11.01 10.07
CA ILE A 154 -0.37 11.88 11.14
C ILE A 154 -1.84 11.60 11.54
N GLN A 155 -2.61 10.97 10.66
CA GLN A 155 -4.01 10.62 10.86
C GLN A 155 -4.23 9.23 11.47
N TRP A 156 -3.16 8.50 11.82
CA TRP A 156 -3.21 7.07 12.20
C TRP A 156 -4.24 6.72 13.29
N ASN A 157 -4.52 7.66 14.20
CA ASN A 157 -5.45 7.46 15.31
C ASN A 157 -6.93 7.66 14.93
N LYS A 158 -7.22 8.28 13.78
CA LYS A 158 -8.56 8.55 13.22
C LYS A 158 -8.97 7.51 12.17
N LEU A 159 -8.82 6.24 12.51
CA LEU A 159 -9.24 5.11 11.67
C LEU A 159 -10.51 4.48 12.22
N THR A 160 -11.53 4.33 11.37
CA THR A 160 -12.75 3.55 11.67
C THR A 160 -12.51 2.09 11.32
N LEU A 161 -12.81 1.16 12.24
CA LEU A 161 -12.77 -0.28 11.98
C LEU A 161 -14.19 -0.80 11.71
N PHE A 162 -14.37 -1.51 10.60
CA PHE A 162 -15.50 -2.40 10.38
C PHE A 162 -15.05 -3.84 10.62
N ASP A 163 -15.57 -4.45 11.70
CA ASP A 163 -15.28 -5.84 12.06
C ASP A 163 -16.19 -6.78 11.24
N ALA A 164 -15.65 -7.34 10.17
CA ALA A 164 -16.35 -8.24 9.26
C ALA A 164 -15.88 -9.69 9.41
N ARG A 165 -15.30 -10.06 10.56
CA ARG A 165 -14.79 -11.42 10.81
C ARG A 165 -15.86 -12.50 10.93
N SER A 166 -17.14 -12.12 10.98
CA SER A 166 -18.29 -13.03 10.95
C SER A 166 -18.82 -13.30 9.54
N VAL A 167 -18.29 -12.64 8.50
CA VAL A 167 -18.66 -12.85 7.10
C VAL A 167 -18.30 -14.26 6.66
N THR A 168 -19.21 -14.92 5.94
CA THR A 168 -19.05 -16.32 5.48
C THR A 168 -19.14 -16.51 3.97
N THR A 169 -19.62 -15.50 3.23
CA THR A 169 -19.90 -15.61 1.79
C THR A 169 -19.35 -14.44 1.00
N ALA A 170 -19.14 -14.65 -0.31
CA ALA A 170 -18.68 -13.61 -1.22
C ALA A 170 -19.66 -12.42 -1.30
N SER A 171 -20.97 -12.69 -1.30
CA SER A 171 -22.00 -11.63 -1.27
C SER A 171 -21.90 -10.76 -0.01
N GLN A 172 -21.73 -11.38 1.16
CA GLN A 172 -21.54 -10.64 2.41
C GLN A 172 -20.23 -9.83 2.42
N MET A 173 -19.17 -10.34 1.77
CA MET A 173 -17.95 -9.54 1.57
C MET A 173 -18.23 -8.30 0.72
N PHE A 174 -18.94 -8.48 -0.40
CA PHE A 174 -19.33 -7.38 -1.27
C PHE A 174 -20.19 -6.34 -0.56
N ASP A 175 -21.19 -6.75 0.22
CA ASP A 175 -22.02 -5.84 1.01
C ASP A 175 -21.17 -5.02 2.00
N ALA A 176 -20.24 -5.67 2.70
CA ALA A 176 -19.31 -5.00 3.61
C ALA A 176 -18.38 -4.00 2.87
N ILE A 177 -17.95 -4.32 1.66
CA ILE A 177 -17.16 -3.44 0.79
C ILE A 177 -17.99 -2.24 0.33
N CYS A 178 -19.23 -2.43 -0.10
CA CYS A 178 -20.11 -1.31 -0.48
C CYS A 178 -20.38 -0.39 0.71
N ASN A 179 -20.61 -0.94 1.91
CA ASN A 179 -20.77 -0.16 3.13
C ASN A 179 -19.49 0.62 3.47
N HIS A 180 -18.32 0.01 3.29
CA HIS A 180 -17.03 0.70 3.42
C HIS A 180 -16.95 1.89 2.46
N ILE A 181 -17.14 1.69 1.15
CA ILE A 181 -17.01 2.74 0.14
C ILE A 181 -17.98 3.90 0.43
N LYS A 182 -19.25 3.63 0.74
CA LYS A 182 -20.22 4.67 1.10
C LYS A 182 -19.78 5.47 2.33
N TYR A 183 -19.37 4.77 3.38
CA TYR A 183 -18.94 5.42 4.62
C TYR A 183 -17.72 6.31 4.37
N THR A 184 -16.71 5.79 3.66
CA THR A 184 -15.45 6.50 3.45
C THR A 184 -15.57 7.61 2.42
N THR A 185 -16.47 7.47 1.45
CA THR A 185 -16.74 8.51 0.45
C THR A 185 -17.49 9.70 1.05
N ASN A 186 -18.47 9.48 1.91
CA ASN A 186 -19.15 10.52 2.71
C ASN A 186 -19.46 11.81 1.95
N LYS A 187 -20.03 11.68 0.74
CA LYS A 187 -20.38 12.82 -0.14
C LYS A 187 -19.22 13.79 -0.41
N GLY A 188 -17.98 13.28 -0.48
CA GLY A 188 -16.77 14.07 -0.74
C GLY A 188 -15.93 14.37 0.49
N ASN A 189 -16.50 14.37 1.70
CA ASN A 189 -15.75 14.59 2.94
C ASN A 189 -15.13 13.28 3.45
N LEU A 190 -14.04 12.87 2.79
CA LEU A 190 -13.50 11.52 2.91
C LEU A 190 -13.12 11.14 4.35
N ARG A 191 -13.40 9.89 4.73
CA ARG A 191 -13.10 9.32 6.05
C ARG A 191 -12.20 8.11 5.92
N SER A 192 -11.20 8.00 6.79
CA SER A 192 -10.36 6.81 6.85
C SER A 192 -11.08 5.66 7.54
N ALA A 193 -11.11 4.50 6.88
CA ALA A 193 -11.62 3.27 7.46
C ALA A 193 -10.84 2.04 6.98
N ILE A 194 -11.04 0.93 7.69
CA ILE A 194 -10.58 -0.40 7.32
C ILE A 194 -11.72 -1.40 7.59
N THR A 195 -11.94 -2.34 6.68
CA THR A 195 -12.83 -3.48 6.89
C THR A 195 -11.99 -4.74 7.03
N VAL A 196 -12.08 -5.46 8.14
CA VAL A 196 -11.28 -6.68 8.38
C VAL A 196 -12.17 -7.91 8.27
N PHE A 197 -11.86 -8.77 7.30
CA PHE A 197 -12.54 -10.05 7.07
C PHE A 197 -11.92 -11.18 7.91
N PRO A 198 -12.47 -12.41 7.90
CA PRO A 198 -11.93 -13.50 8.72
C PRO A 198 -10.43 -13.76 8.49
N GLN A 199 -9.74 -14.10 9.57
CA GLN A 199 -8.32 -14.43 9.54
C GLN A 199 -8.04 -15.73 8.79
N ARG A 200 -6.82 -15.86 8.28
CA ARG A 200 -6.29 -17.12 7.76
C ARG A 200 -6.33 -18.20 8.84
N THR A 201 -6.72 -19.41 8.43
CA THR A 201 -6.75 -20.60 9.28
C THR A 201 -5.67 -21.60 8.88
N ASP A 202 -5.84 -22.27 7.74
CA ASP A 202 -5.00 -23.37 7.25
C ASP A 202 -4.32 -23.05 5.90
N GLY A 203 -4.48 -21.81 5.42
CA GLY A 203 -4.00 -21.36 4.11
C GLY A 203 -4.85 -21.78 2.92
N LYS A 204 -5.89 -22.58 3.14
CA LYS A 204 -6.79 -23.08 2.10
C LYS A 204 -8.13 -22.35 2.12
N HIS A 205 -8.47 -21.71 3.25
CA HIS A 205 -9.75 -21.03 3.46
C HIS A 205 -9.60 -19.51 3.59
N ASP A 206 -8.62 -18.92 2.91
CA ASP A 206 -8.40 -17.47 2.94
C ASP A 206 -9.61 -16.70 2.40
N TYR A 207 -9.92 -15.58 3.05
CA TYR A 207 -10.73 -14.51 2.48
C TYR A 207 -9.81 -13.58 1.70
N ARG A 208 -10.17 -13.25 0.45
CA ARG A 208 -9.35 -12.42 -0.45
C ARG A 208 -10.23 -11.45 -1.22
N VAL A 209 -9.83 -10.18 -1.27
CA VAL A 209 -10.23 -9.26 -2.34
C VAL A 209 -9.13 -9.35 -3.40
N TRP A 210 -9.48 -9.70 -4.63
CA TRP A 210 -8.49 -9.90 -5.69
C TRP A 210 -8.03 -8.57 -6.26
N ASN A 211 -8.91 -7.57 -6.29
CA ASN A 211 -8.55 -6.22 -6.72
C ASN A 211 -7.42 -5.64 -5.85
N MET A 212 -6.51 -4.89 -6.46
CA MET A 212 -5.46 -4.18 -5.72
C MET A 212 -5.99 -2.93 -5.02
N GLN A 213 -7.00 -2.28 -5.62
CA GLN A 213 -7.79 -1.20 -5.03
C GLN A 213 -9.28 -1.54 -5.15
N LEU A 214 -10.13 -1.08 -4.23
CA LEU A 214 -11.58 -1.30 -4.31
C LEU A 214 -12.19 -0.60 -5.54
N VAL A 215 -11.66 0.56 -5.92
CA VAL A 215 -12.08 1.28 -7.11
C VAL A 215 -10.86 1.45 -8.00
N SER A 216 -10.95 0.98 -9.24
CA SER A 216 -9.92 1.17 -10.25
C SER A 216 -10.53 1.07 -11.64
N TYR A 217 -9.92 1.75 -12.61
CA TYR A 217 -10.37 1.67 -14.00
C TYR A 217 -9.78 0.45 -14.71
N ALA A 218 -10.55 -0.15 -15.61
CA ALA A 218 -10.11 -1.26 -16.44
C ALA A 218 -9.12 -0.82 -17.52
N GLY A 219 -8.38 -1.79 -18.08
CA GLY A 219 -7.48 -1.60 -19.21
C GLY A 219 -7.69 -2.67 -20.28
N TYR A 220 -7.85 -2.26 -21.54
CA TYR A 220 -8.17 -3.15 -22.66
C TYR A 220 -7.10 -3.05 -23.73
N ARG A 221 -6.49 -4.19 -24.08
CA ARG A 221 -5.61 -4.28 -25.25
C ARG A 221 -6.46 -4.27 -26.52
N ASN A 222 -6.18 -3.32 -27.41
CA ASN A 222 -6.81 -3.21 -28.72
C ASN A 222 -6.07 -4.08 -29.76
N GLU A 223 -6.70 -4.32 -30.90
CA GLU A 223 -6.15 -5.16 -31.98
C GLU A 223 -4.86 -4.57 -32.58
N ASP A 224 -4.73 -3.24 -32.61
CA ASP A 224 -3.56 -2.50 -33.09
C ASP A 224 -2.41 -2.43 -32.06
N GLY A 225 -2.57 -3.08 -30.90
CA GLY A 225 -1.59 -3.08 -29.82
C GLY A 225 -1.66 -1.89 -28.88
N THR A 226 -2.52 -0.88 -29.16
CA THR A 226 -2.79 0.21 -28.23
C THR A 226 -3.61 -0.26 -27.03
N ILE A 227 -3.72 0.57 -26.00
CA ILE A 227 -4.49 0.26 -24.80
C ILE A 227 -5.54 1.35 -24.57
N THR A 228 -6.80 0.93 -24.42
CA THR A 228 -7.90 1.77 -23.94
C THR A 228 -8.02 1.62 -22.43
N GLY A 229 -8.15 2.72 -21.70
CA GLY A 229 -8.27 2.71 -20.24
C GLY A 229 -6.92 2.74 -19.52
N ASP A 230 -6.79 2.02 -18.41
CA ASP A 230 -5.59 2.01 -17.57
C ASP A 230 -4.67 0.82 -17.88
N PRO A 231 -3.48 1.03 -18.49
CA PRO A 231 -2.54 -0.04 -18.82
C PRO A 231 -2.08 -0.89 -17.63
N ALA A 232 -2.05 -0.32 -16.41
CA ALA A 232 -1.64 -1.07 -15.22
C ALA A 232 -2.62 -2.20 -14.87
N ASN A 233 -3.87 -2.10 -15.32
CA ASN A 233 -4.93 -3.04 -14.97
C ASN A 233 -5.28 -4.03 -16.08
N VAL A 234 -4.51 -4.08 -17.19
CA VAL A 234 -4.80 -4.99 -18.32
C VAL A 234 -4.86 -6.45 -17.86
N GLU A 235 -3.84 -6.94 -17.13
CA GLU A 235 -3.80 -8.33 -16.65
C GLU A 235 -5.05 -8.67 -15.82
N PHE A 236 -5.43 -7.79 -14.89
CA PHE A 236 -6.58 -8.04 -14.02
C PHE A 236 -7.93 -7.87 -14.75
N THR A 237 -7.99 -6.97 -15.74
CA THR A 237 -9.16 -6.80 -16.60
C THR A 237 -9.43 -8.08 -17.40
N GLU A 238 -8.40 -8.71 -17.94
CA GLU A 238 -8.50 -10.00 -18.63
C GLU A 238 -8.95 -11.12 -17.70
N VAL A 239 -8.51 -11.12 -16.43
CA VAL A 239 -9.01 -12.04 -15.39
C VAL A 239 -10.51 -11.84 -15.19
N CYS A 240 -10.98 -10.59 -15.03
CA CYS A 240 -12.40 -10.29 -14.88
C CYS A 240 -13.21 -10.76 -16.10
N GLN A 241 -12.71 -10.52 -17.32
CA GLN A 241 -13.36 -10.98 -18.55
C GLN A 241 -13.45 -12.50 -18.64
N LYS A 242 -12.40 -13.23 -18.23
CA LYS A 242 -12.41 -14.71 -18.16
C LYS A 242 -13.40 -15.25 -17.13
N LEU A 243 -13.68 -14.50 -16.06
CA LEU A 243 -14.74 -14.82 -15.10
C LEU A 243 -16.15 -14.57 -15.67
N GLY A 244 -16.27 -13.86 -16.78
CA GLY A 244 -17.53 -13.56 -17.45
C GLY A 244 -17.99 -12.11 -17.29
N TRP A 245 -17.16 -11.23 -16.71
CA TRP A 245 -17.46 -9.79 -16.66
C TRP A 245 -17.51 -9.21 -18.07
N LYS A 246 -18.53 -8.39 -18.32
CA LYS A 246 -18.73 -7.69 -19.59
C LYS A 246 -18.59 -6.21 -19.36
N SER A 247 -17.92 -5.56 -20.29
CA SER A 247 -17.61 -4.14 -20.19
C SER A 247 -17.93 -3.39 -21.48
N PRO A 248 -18.32 -2.10 -21.40
CA PRO A 248 -18.42 -1.21 -22.56
C PRO A 248 -17.10 -0.98 -23.30
N LYS A 249 -15.94 -1.27 -22.68
CA LYS A 249 -14.59 -1.00 -23.21
C LYS A 249 -14.28 0.50 -23.37
N GLY A 250 -14.81 1.32 -22.46
CA GLY A 250 -14.52 2.74 -22.34
C GLY A 250 -13.23 3.05 -21.60
N ARG A 251 -12.83 4.33 -21.65
CA ARG A 251 -11.59 4.82 -21.04
C ARG A 251 -11.59 4.83 -19.50
N PHE A 252 -12.77 4.91 -18.89
CA PHE A 252 -12.96 5.06 -17.44
C PHE A 252 -14.03 4.10 -16.93
N ASP A 253 -13.98 2.85 -17.39
CA ASP A 253 -14.85 1.78 -16.91
C ASP A 253 -14.37 1.28 -15.55
N ILE A 254 -15.25 1.28 -14.55
CA ILE A 254 -14.95 0.76 -13.22
C ILE A 254 -14.88 -0.77 -13.27
N LEU A 255 -13.79 -1.33 -12.76
CA LEU A 255 -13.64 -2.79 -12.61
C LEU A 255 -14.64 -3.36 -11.59
N PRO A 256 -15.11 -4.60 -11.76
CA PRO A 256 -15.94 -5.25 -10.76
C PRO A 256 -15.10 -5.60 -9.53
N ILE A 257 -15.74 -5.75 -8.37
CA ILE A 257 -15.11 -6.35 -7.20
C ILE A 257 -15.06 -7.86 -7.38
N VAL A 258 -13.87 -8.45 -7.29
CA VAL A 258 -13.66 -9.89 -7.36
C VAL A 258 -13.19 -10.38 -5.99
N VAL A 259 -13.96 -11.27 -5.36
CA VAL A 259 -13.72 -11.74 -3.98
C VAL A 259 -13.80 -13.26 -3.87
N SER A 260 -12.97 -13.84 -3.01
CA SER A 260 -13.06 -15.22 -2.56
C SER A 260 -13.37 -15.24 -1.07
N ALA A 261 -14.43 -15.94 -0.67
CA ALA A 261 -14.78 -16.18 0.73
C ALA A 261 -14.42 -17.61 1.12
N GLY A 262 -13.65 -17.80 2.20
CA GLY A 262 -13.32 -19.14 2.71
C GLY A 262 -12.62 -20.04 1.69
N GLY A 263 -11.75 -19.50 0.83
CA GLY A 263 -11.02 -20.26 -0.18
C GLY A 263 -11.85 -20.80 -1.35
N GLN A 264 -13.11 -20.38 -1.49
CA GLN A 264 -13.92 -20.72 -2.65
C GLN A 264 -13.39 -20.01 -3.91
N ASP A 265 -13.74 -20.54 -5.08
CA ASP A 265 -13.52 -19.86 -6.36
C ASP A 265 -14.13 -18.44 -6.31
N PRO A 266 -13.50 -17.46 -6.96
CA PRO A 266 -13.91 -16.07 -6.87
C PRO A 266 -15.30 -15.84 -7.47
N GLU A 267 -16.07 -14.96 -6.85
CA GLU A 267 -17.26 -14.34 -7.42
C GLU A 267 -16.95 -12.87 -7.73
N PHE A 268 -17.58 -12.33 -8.77
CA PHE A 268 -17.44 -10.91 -9.13
C PHE A 268 -18.77 -10.17 -9.02
N PHE A 269 -18.70 -8.90 -8.64
CA PHE A 269 -19.84 -8.02 -8.42
C PHE A 269 -19.56 -6.64 -9.01
N ASP A 270 -20.48 -6.12 -9.82
CA ASP A 270 -20.40 -4.74 -10.29
C ASP A 270 -20.69 -3.79 -9.12
N ILE A 271 -19.86 -2.75 -8.97
CA ILE A 271 -20.12 -1.71 -7.97
C ILE A 271 -21.25 -0.82 -8.49
N PRO A 272 -22.32 -0.56 -7.69
CA PRO A 272 -23.36 0.37 -8.08
C PRO A 272 -22.79 1.76 -8.38
N GLU A 273 -23.17 2.36 -9.51
CA GLU A 273 -22.64 3.67 -9.94
C GLU A 273 -22.93 4.79 -8.94
N ASP A 274 -24.03 4.70 -8.18
CA ASP A 274 -24.38 5.67 -7.13
C ASP A 274 -23.45 5.60 -5.90
N VAL A 275 -22.65 4.55 -5.78
CA VAL A 275 -21.64 4.38 -4.72
C VAL A 275 -20.28 4.98 -5.13
N ILE A 276 -20.05 5.25 -6.43
CA ILE A 276 -18.79 5.77 -6.95
C ILE A 276 -18.87 7.28 -7.14
N LEU A 277 -18.08 8.04 -6.36
CA LEU A 277 -17.89 9.47 -6.59
C LEU A 277 -16.75 9.70 -7.58
N ARG A 278 -17.06 10.31 -8.74
CA ARG A 278 -16.09 10.66 -9.77
C ARG A 278 -15.85 12.17 -9.81
N ILE A 279 -14.59 12.55 -10.04
CA ILE A 279 -14.14 13.92 -10.22
C ILE A 279 -13.78 14.11 -11.69
N HIS A 280 -14.49 15.02 -12.36
CA HIS A 280 -14.15 15.44 -13.71
C HIS A 280 -13.06 16.49 -13.64
N ILE A 281 -11.97 16.29 -14.38
CA ILE A 281 -10.78 17.14 -14.27
C ILE A 281 -10.94 18.38 -15.15
N SER A 282 -10.95 19.55 -14.53
CA SER A 282 -10.97 20.89 -15.10
C SER A 282 -9.68 21.64 -14.72
N HIS A 283 -9.41 22.78 -15.37
CA HIS A 283 -8.28 23.65 -15.02
C HIS A 283 -8.77 25.09 -14.80
N PRO A 284 -8.30 25.81 -13.76
CA PRO A 284 -8.76 27.16 -13.46
C PRO A 284 -8.44 28.18 -14.56
N LYS A 285 -7.40 27.94 -15.35
CA LYS A 285 -6.91 28.85 -16.40
C LYS A 285 -7.11 28.32 -17.83
N TYR A 286 -7.25 27.02 -18.01
CA TYR A 286 -7.22 26.38 -19.34
C TYR A 286 -8.54 25.66 -19.60
N PRO A 287 -9.53 26.32 -20.23
CA PRO A 287 -10.84 25.73 -20.48
C PRO A 287 -10.80 24.42 -21.26
N TRP A 288 -9.84 24.28 -22.18
CA TRP A 288 -9.64 23.08 -23.01
C TRP A 288 -9.34 21.81 -22.20
N PHE A 289 -8.95 21.93 -20.93
CA PHE A 289 -8.69 20.76 -20.07
C PHE A 289 -9.95 19.92 -19.87
N LYS A 290 -11.12 20.57 -19.80
CA LYS A 290 -12.42 19.90 -19.70
C LYS A 290 -12.71 19.03 -20.93
N ASP A 291 -12.31 19.49 -22.11
CA ASP A 291 -12.55 18.81 -23.38
C ASP A 291 -11.69 17.54 -23.54
N MET A 292 -10.64 17.38 -22.73
CA MET A 292 -9.85 16.14 -22.66
C MET A 292 -10.61 14.96 -22.03
N GLY A 293 -11.76 15.23 -21.39
CA GLY A 293 -12.64 14.22 -20.80
C GLY A 293 -12.00 13.40 -19.67
N LEU A 294 -10.96 13.95 -19.02
CA LEU A 294 -10.26 13.29 -17.92
C LEU A 294 -11.15 13.23 -16.68
N GLN A 295 -11.14 12.09 -15.99
CA GLN A 295 -11.84 11.91 -14.72
C GLN A 295 -11.10 10.93 -13.82
N TRP A 296 -11.28 11.06 -12.52
CA TRP A 296 -10.73 10.13 -11.53
C TRP A 296 -11.75 9.79 -10.45
N TYR A 297 -11.64 8.63 -9.81
CA TYR A 297 -12.48 8.30 -8.67
C TYR A 297 -11.96 8.98 -7.41
N ALA A 298 -12.86 9.43 -6.54
CA ALA A 298 -12.49 10.23 -5.36
C ALA A 298 -11.73 9.43 -4.29
N LEU A 299 -12.03 8.14 -4.15
CA LEU A 299 -11.63 7.32 -3.00
C LEU A 299 -10.43 6.40 -3.34
N PRO A 300 -9.23 6.64 -2.78
CA PRO A 300 -8.16 5.66 -2.78
C PRO A 300 -8.40 4.62 -1.69
N ALA A 301 -8.66 3.38 -2.09
CA ALA A 301 -8.91 2.28 -1.15
C ALA A 301 -8.09 1.05 -1.54
N VAL A 302 -6.99 0.79 -0.82
CA VAL A 302 -6.12 -0.37 -1.03
C VAL A 302 -6.81 -1.63 -0.54
N SER A 303 -6.84 -2.68 -1.36
CA SER A 303 -7.49 -3.96 -1.03
C SER A 303 -6.61 -5.19 -1.22
N GLY A 304 -5.46 -5.07 -1.88
CA GLY A 304 -4.55 -6.18 -2.17
C GLY A 304 -3.49 -6.50 -1.09
N MET A 305 -3.56 -5.86 0.09
CA MET A 305 -2.60 -6.06 1.19
C MET A 305 -3.12 -7.04 2.25
N MET A 306 -2.23 -7.53 3.11
CA MET A 306 -2.52 -8.34 4.31
C MET A 306 -2.34 -7.48 5.53
N PHE A 307 -3.17 -7.69 6.54
CA PHE A 307 -2.97 -7.13 7.87
C PHE A 307 -2.40 -8.22 8.80
N ASP A 308 -1.20 -8.00 9.30
CA ASP A 308 -0.48 -8.91 10.19
C ASP A 308 -0.46 -8.34 11.62
N CYS A 309 -1.06 -9.06 12.56
CA CYS A 309 -1.32 -8.57 13.91
C CYS A 309 -1.26 -9.68 14.96
N GLY A 310 -0.26 -9.65 15.83
CA GLY A 310 -0.12 -10.62 16.93
C GLY A 310 0.03 -12.07 16.44
N GLY A 311 0.74 -12.29 15.34
CA GLY A 311 0.86 -13.60 14.72
C GLY A 311 -0.35 -14.02 13.85
N ILE A 312 -1.46 -13.27 13.87
CA ILE A 312 -2.64 -13.53 13.03
C ILE A 312 -2.53 -12.79 11.69
N GLU A 313 -2.85 -13.49 10.60
CA GLU A 313 -2.84 -12.96 9.24
C GLU A 313 -4.27 -12.75 8.72
N PHE A 314 -4.64 -11.50 8.42
CA PHE A 314 -5.90 -11.14 7.77
C PHE A 314 -5.66 -10.84 6.29
N CYS A 315 -5.97 -11.81 5.43
CA CYS A 315 -5.63 -11.75 4.00
C CYS A 315 -6.59 -10.90 3.14
N ALA A 316 -7.69 -10.43 3.73
CA ALA A 316 -8.58 -9.43 3.16
C ALA A 316 -8.88 -8.36 4.22
N CYS A 317 -8.33 -7.17 4.00
CA CYS A 317 -8.44 -6.06 4.96
C CYS A 317 -8.49 -4.70 4.24
N PRO A 318 -9.41 -4.46 3.29
CA PRO A 318 -9.39 -3.22 2.52
C PRO A 318 -9.48 -1.99 3.41
N PHE A 319 -8.65 -1.00 3.12
CA PHE A 319 -8.57 0.26 3.85
C PHE A 319 -8.46 1.45 2.92
N SER A 320 -8.95 2.60 3.37
CA SER A 320 -8.95 3.83 2.58
C SER A 320 -8.53 5.04 3.39
N GLY A 321 -8.03 6.05 2.67
CA GLY A 321 -7.79 7.40 3.17
C GLY A 321 -8.31 8.40 2.15
N TRP A 322 -7.51 9.41 1.84
CA TRP A 322 -7.74 10.35 0.75
C TRP A 322 -6.46 10.55 -0.04
N TYR A 323 -6.60 11.03 -1.26
CA TYR A 323 -5.48 11.20 -2.18
C TYR A 323 -4.57 12.35 -1.74
N MET A 324 -3.27 12.16 -1.97
CA MET A 324 -2.34 13.23 -2.28
C MET A 324 -2.39 13.51 -3.79
N SER A 325 -2.42 14.78 -4.20
CA SER A 325 -2.65 15.17 -5.61
C SER A 325 -1.72 14.51 -6.62
N THR A 326 -0.46 14.30 -6.23
CA THR A 326 0.59 13.73 -7.09
C THR A 326 0.37 12.25 -7.38
N GLU A 327 -0.42 11.53 -6.58
CA GLU A 327 -0.85 10.16 -6.90
C GLU A 327 -1.66 10.17 -8.20
N VAL A 328 -2.66 11.04 -8.29
CA VAL A 328 -3.52 11.15 -9.48
C VAL A 328 -2.79 11.84 -10.63
N ALA A 329 -2.28 13.05 -10.41
CA ALA A 329 -1.72 13.85 -11.50
C ALA A 329 -0.39 13.30 -12.03
N ALA A 330 0.58 13.06 -11.14
CA ALA A 330 1.91 12.67 -11.58
C ALA A 330 2.00 11.19 -11.95
N ARG A 331 1.35 10.30 -11.17
CA ARG A 331 1.44 8.85 -11.40
C ARG A 331 0.34 8.34 -12.30
N ASP A 332 -0.93 8.55 -11.93
CA ASP A 332 -2.04 7.96 -12.67
C ASP A 332 -2.22 8.57 -14.05
N LEU A 333 -2.22 9.90 -14.15
CA LEU A 333 -2.43 10.60 -15.41
C LEU A 333 -1.16 10.68 -16.27
N CYS A 334 0.01 10.89 -15.66
CA CYS A 334 1.23 11.26 -16.39
C CYS A 334 2.32 10.17 -16.51
N ASP A 335 2.28 9.05 -15.77
CA ASP A 335 3.25 7.98 -15.99
C ASP A 335 3.10 7.42 -17.42
N PRO A 336 4.19 7.15 -18.15
CA PRO A 336 4.13 6.60 -19.52
C PRO A 336 3.43 5.24 -19.62
N GLN A 337 3.54 4.43 -18.58
CA GLN A 337 2.88 3.12 -18.46
C GLN A 337 1.47 3.20 -17.83
N ARG A 338 0.89 4.40 -17.75
CA ARG A 338 -0.47 4.69 -17.28
C ARG A 338 -1.24 5.45 -18.36
N TYR A 339 -1.96 6.52 -18.02
CA TYR A 339 -2.72 7.29 -19.01
C TYR A 339 -1.83 8.15 -19.93
N ASN A 340 -0.55 8.35 -19.59
CA ASN A 340 0.45 9.03 -20.42
C ASN A 340 0.01 10.40 -20.98
N MET A 341 -0.60 11.24 -20.14
CA MET A 341 -1.23 12.50 -20.56
C MET A 341 -0.27 13.69 -20.68
N LEU A 342 1.01 13.52 -20.36
CA LEU A 342 1.94 14.63 -20.23
C LEU A 342 2.17 15.39 -21.55
N GLU A 343 2.40 14.67 -22.65
CA GLU A 343 2.59 15.28 -23.97
C GLU A 343 1.29 15.88 -24.54
N PRO A 344 0.11 15.21 -24.46
CA PRO A 344 -1.16 15.85 -24.81
C PRO A 344 -1.43 17.16 -24.08
N ILE A 345 -1.14 17.24 -22.76
CA ILE A 345 -1.28 18.47 -21.97
C ILE A 345 -0.33 19.55 -22.48
N ALA A 346 0.96 19.22 -22.66
CA ALA A 346 1.96 20.17 -23.14
C ALA A 346 1.63 20.75 -24.53
N LYS A 347 1.11 19.93 -25.45
CA LYS A 347 0.68 20.37 -26.78
C LYS A 347 -0.50 21.35 -26.72
N ASN A 348 -1.49 21.09 -25.85
CA ASN A 348 -2.62 22.01 -25.67
C ASN A 348 -2.22 23.31 -24.96
N MET A 349 -1.14 23.28 -24.16
CA MET A 349 -0.52 24.50 -23.61
C MET A 349 0.29 25.30 -24.65
N GLY A 350 0.51 24.77 -25.85
CA GLY A 350 1.34 25.41 -26.88
C GLY A 350 2.85 25.35 -26.59
N LEU A 351 3.31 24.37 -25.78
CA LEU A 351 4.72 24.21 -25.46
C LEU A 351 5.49 23.51 -26.58
N ASP A 352 6.75 23.90 -26.77
CA ASP A 352 7.66 23.21 -27.68
C ASP A 352 8.13 21.88 -27.07
N THR A 353 7.51 20.79 -27.52
CA THR A 353 7.78 19.42 -27.09
C THR A 353 8.97 18.75 -27.79
N SER A 354 9.64 19.46 -28.72
CA SER A 354 10.72 18.89 -29.53
C SER A 354 12.01 18.62 -28.74
N ASN A 355 12.22 19.33 -27.62
CA ASN A 355 13.46 19.27 -26.85
C ASN A 355 13.23 19.31 -25.33
N TYR A 356 13.89 18.42 -24.60
CA TYR A 356 13.81 18.37 -23.13
C TYR A 356 14.37 19.61 -22.42
N ARG A 357 15.27 20.37 -23.05
CA ARG A 357 15.79 21.63 -22.49
C ARG A 357 14.72 22.71 -22.33
N ASN A 358 13.58 22.57 -23.00
CA ASN A 358 12.45 23.48 -22.88
C ASN A 358 11.64 23.24 -21.60
N LEU A 359 11.95 22.18 -20.84
CA LEU A 359 11.26 21.80 -19.59
C LEU A 359 9.73 21.66 -19.76
N TRP A 360 9.28 21.26 -20.95
CA TRP A 360 7.86 21.16 -21.25
C TRP A 360 7.16 20.10 -20.40
N LYS A 361 7.88 19.03 -20.01
CA LYS A 361 7.38 17.98 -19.12
C LYS A 361 7.11 18.54 -17.72
N ASP A 362 8.04 19.30 -17.18
CA ASP A 362 7.93 19.92 -15.86
C ASP A 362 6.76 20.91 -15.82
N GLN A 363 6.64 21.77 -16.84
CA GLN A 363 5.55 22.74 -16.95
C GLN A 363 4.18 22.05 -17.06
N ALA A 364 4.04 21.05 -17.94
CA ALA A 364 2.80 20.31 -18.09
C ALA A 364 2.43 19.51 -16.83
N LEU A 365 3.41 18.96 -16.11
CA LEU A 365 3.20 18.19 -14.88
C LEU A 365 2.68 19.07 -13.73
N VAL A 366 3.17 20.32 -13.64
CA VAL A 366 2.68 21.30 -12.68
C VAL A 366 1.21 21.65 -12.95
N GLU A 367 0.86 21.94 -14.20
CA GLU A 367 -0.51 22.30 -14.58
C GLU A 367 -1.47 21.10 -14.44
N ALA A 368 -1.00 19.87 -14.69
CA ALA A 368 -1.77 18.66 -14.40
C ALA A 368 -2.10 18.51 -12.90
N ASN A 369 -1.15 18.83 -12.02
CA ASN A 369 -1.40 18.82 -10.57
C ASN A 369 -2.36 19.93 -10.14
N LEU A 370 -2.23 21.12 -10.73
CA LEU A 370 -3.14 22.23 -10.48
C LEU A 370 -4.56 21.88 -10.92
N ALA A 371 -4.73 21.25 -12.08
CA ALA A 371 -6.02 20.75 -12.57
C ALA A 371 -6.67 19.80 -11.55
N VAL A 372 -5.92 18.80 -11.07
CA VAL A 372 -6.44 17.82 -10.10
C VAL A 372 -6.84 18.50 -8.79
N LEU A 373 -5.99 19.33 -8.20
CA LEU A 373 -6.30 20.03 -6.96
C LEU A 373 -7.54 20.92 -7.11
N HIS A 374 -7.60 21.71 -8.17
CA HIS A 374 -8.74 22.57 -8.49
C HIS A 374 -10.04 21.77 -8.61
N SER A 375 -10.01 20.67 -9.37
CA SER A 375 -11.20 19.86 -9.65
C SER A 375 -11.76 19.21 -8.39
N TYR A 376 -10.89 18.70 -7.51
CA TYR A 376 -11.32 18.15 -6.23
C TYR A 376 -11.89 19.23 -5.31
N GLN A 377 -11.30 20.44 -5.30
CA GLN A 377 -11.81 21.58 -4.54
C GLN A 377 -13.18 22.04 -5.06
N GLU A 378 -13.36 22.21 -6.37
CA GLU A 378 -14.67 22.56 -6.98
C GLU A 378 -15.75 21.53 -6.65
N ALA A 379 -15.37 20.25 -6.61
CA ALA A 379 -16.27 19.16 -6.27
C ALA A 379 -16.51 18.98 -4.75
N ASN A 380 -15.89 19.83 -3.90
CA ASN A 380 -15.93 19.72 -2.43
C ASN A 380 -15.45 18.35 -1.92
N VAL A 381 -14.42 17.79 -2.54
CA VAL A 381 -13.85 16.48 -2.19
C VAL A 381 -12.49 16.64 -1.52
N THR A 382 -12.29 15.92 -0.43
CA THR A 382 -11.03 15.92 0.32
C THR A 382 -9.86 15.46 -0.54
N ILE A 383 -8.85 16.31 -0.64
CA ILE A 383 -7.54 16.02 -1.24
C ILE A 383 -6.48 16.82 -0.47
N VAL A 384 -5.22 16.39 -0.54
CA VAL A 384 -4.08 17.14 0.01
C VAL A 384 -3.01 17.34 -1.06
N ASP A 385 -2.38 18.51 -1.09
CA ASP A 385 -1.20 18.74 -1.91
C ASP A 385 0.05 18.11 -1.25
N HIS A 386 1.10 17.91 -2.05
CA HIS A 386 2.31 17.22 -1.60
C HIS A 386 3.20 18.05 -0.67
N HIS A 387 3.09 19.38 -0.66
CA HIS A 387 3.83 20.22 0.30
C HIS A 387 3.19 20.11 1.69
N THR A 388 1.87 20.28 1.78
CA THR A 388 1.13 20.13 3.04
C THR A 388 1.27 18.71 3.61
N ALA A 389 1.26 17.69 2.75
CA ALA A 389 1.48 16.30 3.17
C ALA A 389 2.88 16.08 3.74
N ALA A 390 3.93 16.63 3.10
CA ALA A 390 5.30 16.54 3.57
C ALA A 390 5.50 17.27 4.91
N ASP A 391 4.97 18.48 5.06
CA ASP A 391 5.02 19.23 6.34
C ASP A 391 4.30 18.49 7.47
N SER A 392 3.15 17.89 7.16
CA SER A 392 2.39 17.09 8.11
C SER A 392 3.15 15.82 8.51
N PHE A 393 3.86 15.20 7.57
CA PHE A 393 4.69 14.04 7.86
C PHE A 393 5.86 14.38 8.79
N MET A 394 6.53 15.52 8.60
CA MET A 394 7.61 15.96 9.48
C MET A 394 7.13 16.15 10.92
N LYS A 395 5.97 16.80 11.12
CA LYS A 395 5.33 16.92 12.44
C LYS A 395 4.98 15.56 13.05
N PHE A 396 4.52 14.62 12.22
CA PHE A 396 4.30 13.25 12.68
C PHE A 396 5.62 12.60 13.14
N MET A 397 6.67 12.66 12.32
CA MET A 397 7.98 12.07 12.61
C MET A 397 8.59 12.60 13.92
N GLU A 398 8.52 13.91 14.16
CA GLU A 398 8.97 14.54 15.42
C GLU A 398 8.17 14.03 16.63
N ASN A 399 6.85 13.89 16.49
CA ASN A 399 6.01 13.33 17.54
C ASN A 399 6.35 11.86 17.83
N GLU A 400 6.57 11.05 16.79
CA GLU A 400 6.94 9.65 16.95
C GLU A 400 8.29 9.48 17.62
N GLN A 401 9.26 10.32 17.26
CA GLN A 401 10.57 10.37 17.89
C GLN A 401 10.44 10.66 19.40
N ARG A 402 9.59 11.62 19.78
CA ARG A 402 9.32 11.95 21.19
C ARG A 402 8.56 10.85 21.94
N LEU A 403 7.56 10.24 21.30
CA LEU A 403 6.63 9.32 21.95
C LEU A 403 7.14 7.90 22.08
N ARG A 404 7.93 7.42 21.09
CA ARG A 404 8.40 6.04 21.04
C ARG A 404 9.83 5.86 20.54
N GLY A 405 10.57 6.96 20.38
CA GLY A 405 12.00 6.91 20.05
C GLY A 405 12.32 6.55 18.60
N GLY A 406 11.37 6.64 17.66
CA GLY A 406 11.67 6.40 16.24
C GLY A 406 10.43 6.37 15.35
N CYS A 407 10.67 6.41 14.03
CA CYS A 407 9.64 6.42 13.01
C CYS A 407 10.13 5.66 11.76
N PRO A 408 9.70 4.41 11.52
CA PRO A 408 10.12 3.69 10.32
C PRO A 408 9.63 4.45 9.09
N ALA A 409 10.52 4.73 8.15
CA ALA A 409 10.20 5.48 6.94
C ALA A 409 11.08 5.05 5.76
N ASP A 410 10.44 4.87 4.60
CA ASP A 410 11.10 4.56 3.33
C ASP A 410 11.16 5.83 2.49
N TRP A 411 12.31 6.48 2.52
CA TRP A 411 12.56 7.76 1.86
C TRP A 411 12.17 7.74 0.38
N VAL A 412 12.37 6.60 -0.30
CA VAL A 412 12.03 6.40 -1.72
C VAL A 412 10.53 6.56 -1.99
N TRP A 413 9.68 6.28 -0.99
CA TRP A 413 8.22 6.41 -1.08
C TRP A 413 7.67 7.67 -0.41
N ILE A 414 8.34 8.18 0.63
CA ILE A 414 7.90 9.38 1.35
C ILE A 414 8.15 10.66 0.54
N VAL A 415 9.25 10.73 -0.23
CA VAL A 415 9.51 11.88 -1.09
C VAL A 415 8.50 11.90 -2.25
N PRO A 416 7.75 13.00 -2.46
CA PRO A 416 6.78 13.09 -3.55
C PRO A 416 7.44 12.92 -4.94
N PRO A 417 6.71 12.39 -5.94
CA PRO A 417 7.24 12.09 -7.27
C PRO A 417 7.52 13.33 -8.14
N MET A 418 7.19 14.53 -7.65
CA MET A 418 7.59 15.80 -8.23
C MET A 418 8.02 16.76 -7.12
N SER A 419 8.80 17.78 -7.48
CA SER A 419 9.17 18.83 -6.53
C SER A 419 9.91 18.29 -5.29
N GLY A 420 10.67 17.20 -5.42
CA GLY A 420 11.24 16.47 -4.28
C GLY A 420 12.02 17.35 -3.31
N SER A 421 13.09 18.00 -3.77
CA SER A 421 13.97 18.82 -2.92
C SER A 421 13.36 20.14 -2.42
N VAL A 422 12.19 20.53 -2.92
CA VAL A 422 11.42 21.67 -2.38
C VAL A 422 10.38 21.22 -1.35
N THR A 423 10.45 19.98 -0.89
CA THR A 423 9.70 19.47 0.27
C THR A 423 10.68 19.17 1.42
N PRO A 424 10.26 19.32 2.69
CA PRO A 424 11.16 19.11 3.83
C PRO A 424 11.61 17.65 3.98
N VAL A 425 10.79 16.70 3.53
CA VAL A 425 11.07 15.26 3.64
C VAL A 425 12.27 14.81 2.83
N PHE A 426 12.62 15.53 1.75
CA PHE A 426 13.82 15.24 0.97
C PHE A 426 15.10 15.41 1.80
N HIS A 427 15.11 16.42 2.68
CA HIS A 427 16.29 16.78 3.50
C HIS A 427 16.41 15.96 4.79
N GLN A 428 15.46 15.07 5.06
CA GLN A 428 15.43 14.25 6.28
C GLN A 428 16.01 12.86 6.01
N GLU A 429 17.08 12.48 6.73
CA GLU A 429 17.50 11.08 6.77
C GLU A 429 16.43 10.21 7.42
N MET A 430 16.18 9.04 6.86
CA MET A 430 15.14 8.12 7.32
C MET A 430 15.68 6.70 7.43
N SER A 431 15.18 5.98 8.44
CA SER A 431 15.49 4.59 8.71
C SER A 431 14.33 3.69 8.27
N ARG A 432 14.61 2.74 7.37
CA ARG A 432 13.62 1.77 6.90
C ARG A 432 13.74 0.46 7.68
N TYR A 433 12.70 0.12 8.44
CA TYR A 433 12.54 -1.17 9.12
C TYR A 433 11.06 -1.50 9.30
N ILE A 434 10.76 -2.77 9.64
CA ILE A 434 9.39 -3.27 9.84
C ILE A 434 9.19 -3.52 11.32
N VAL A 435 8.10 -2.99 11.89
CA VAL A 435 7.63 -3.32 13.24
C VAL A 435 6.18 -3.78 13.14
N LYS A 436 5.79 -4.83 13.87
CA LYS A 436 4.41 -5.36 13.87
C LYS A 436 3.56 -4.64 14.93
N PRO A 437 2.22 -4.55 14.74
CA PRO A 437 1.43 -4.95 13.58
C PRO A 437 1.80 -4.17 12.31
N THR A 438 1.55 -4.75 11.12
CA THR A 438 1.92 -4.15 9.84
C THR A 438 0.93 -4.49 8.73
N TYR A 439 0.97 -3.71 7.63
CA TYR A 439 0.34 -4.08 6.37
C TYR A 439 1.41 -4.59 5.40
N SER A 440 1.25 -5.82 4.94
CA SER A 440 2.21 -6.50 4.06
C SER A 440 1.62 -6.75 2.67
N TYR A 441 2.47 -6.71 1.65
CA TYR A 441 2.04 -7.13 0.31
C TYR A 441 1.79 -8.63 0.27
N GLN A 442 0.89 -9.04 -0.63
CA GLN A 442 0.59 -10.44 -0.89
C GLN A 442 0.73 -10.70 -2.38
N VAL A 443 0.97 -11.97 -2.74
CA VAL A 443 0.88 -12.37 -4.15
C VAL A 443 -0.58 -12.24 -4.61
N GLN A 444 -0.76 -11.69 -5.80
CA GLN A 444 -2.05 -11.57 -6.47
C GLN A 444 -2.79 -12.91 -6.46
N ALA A 445 -4.05 -12.90 -6.00
CA ALA A 445 -4.78 -14.13 -5.70
C ALA A 445 -4.92 -15.07 -6.91
N TRP A 446 -5.16 -14.53 -8.11
CA TRP A 446 -5.28 -15.31 -9.34
C TRP A 446 -4.01 -16.06 -9.76
N LYS A 447 -2.84 -15.66 -9.23
CA LYS A 447 -1.55 -16.34 -9.50
C LYS A 447 -1.33 -17.58 -8.63
N THR A 448 -2.09 -17.72 -7.55
CA THR A 448 -1.91 -18.79 -6.56
C THR A 448 -3.17 -19.57 -6.23
N HIS A 449 -4.34 -19.14 -6.73
CA HIS A 449 -5.62 -19.79 -6.45
C HIS A 449 -5.68 -21.20 -7.04
N ASN A 450 -6.10 -22.15 -6.21
CA ASN A 450 -6.37 -23.52 -6.64
C ASN A 450 -7.83 -23.64 -7.05
N TRP A 451 -8.10 -23.53 -8.35
CA TRP A 451 -9.44 -23.64 -8.91
C TRP A 451 -10.07 -24.98 -8.56
N LYS A 452 -11.29 -24.95 -8.02
CA LYS A 452 -12.04 -26.18 -7.74
C LYS A 452 -12.43 -26.83 -9.07
N LYS A 453 -12.24 -28.14 -9.18
CA LYS A 453 -12.66 -28.89 -10.37
C LYS A 453 -14.17 -28.71 -10.55
N ARG A 454 -14.57 -28.12 -11.67
CA ARG A 454 -15.98 -28.10 -12.08
C ARG A 454 -16.28 -29.48 -12.64
N ASP A 455 -17.07 -30.28 -11.92
CA ASP A 455 -17.69 -31.45 -12.53
C ASP A 455 -18.58 -30.94 -13.69
N GLY A 456 -18.46 -31.59 -14.85
CA GLY A 456 -18.87 -31.08 -16.16
C GLY A 456 -20.38 -30.90 -16.41
N SER A 457 -21.18 -30.58 -15.39
CA SER A 457 -22.65 -30.49 -15.48
C SER A 457 -23.28 -29.17 -15.03
N GLU A 458 -22.52 -28.19 -14.51
CA GLU A 458 -23.07 -26.87 -14.18
C GLU A 458 -22.41 -25.75 -15.00
N ALA A 459 -22.76 -25.71 -16.29
CA ALA A 459 -22.46 -24.57 -17.15
C ALA A 459 -23.19 -23.31 -16.65
N VAL A 460 -22.40 -22.33 -16.18
CA VAL A 460 -22.64 -20.88 -16.20
C VAL A 460 -24.13 -20.46 -16.17
N ARG A 461 -24.76 -20.64 -15.01
CA ARG A 461 -25.99 -19.91 -14.67
C ARG A 461 -26.02 -19.62 -13.17
N LYS A 462 -25.27 -18.59 -12.75
CA LYS A 462 -25.66 -17.83 -11.56
C LYS A 462 -25.92 -16.40 -11.99
N GLN A 463 -27.18 -16.02 -11.77
CA GLN A 463 -27.82 -14.80 -12.22
C GLN A 463 -27.01 -13.56 -11.84
N GLN A 464 -26.95 -12.59 -12.75
CA GLN A 464 -26.86 -11.18 -12.37
C GLN A 464 -28.01 -10.88 -11.40
N ARG A 465 -27.79 -11.02 -10.10
CA ARG A 465 -28.73 -10.51 -9.11
C ARG A 465 -28.58 -8.99 -9.15
N LYS A 466 -29.51 -8.32 -9.82
CA LYS A 466 -29.74 -6.88 -9.64
C LYS A 466 -30.13 -6.69 -8.18
N PHE A 467 -29.19 -6.25 -7.34
CA PHE A 467 -29.51 -5.90 -5.96
C PHE A 467 -30.45 -4.69 -5.95
N HIS A 468 -31.60 -4.82 -5.29
CA HIS A 468 -32.51 -3.71 -5.02
C HIS A 468 -32.22 -3.18 -3.62
N PHE A 469 -31.75 -1.94 -3.58
CA PHE A 469 -31.05 -1.33 -2.45
C PHE A 469 -31.97 -0.75 -1.37
N LYS A 470 -33.10 -1.41 -1.07
CA LYS A 470 -34.13 -0.85 -0.16
C LYS A 470 -34.13 -1.38 1.27
N GLU A 471 -33.13 -2.15 1.70
CA GLU A 471 -33.14 -2.76 3.05
C GLU A 471 -31.96 -2.38 3.98
N ILE A 472 -31.19 -1.32 3.66
CA ILE A 472 -30.11 -0.81 4.54
C ILE A 472 -30.42 0.61 5.03
N ALA A 473 -31.65 0.79 5.52
CA ALA A 473 -32.04 1.92 6.36
C ALA A 473 -32.79 1.33 7.57
N GLY A 474 -32.00 0.89 8.56
CA GLY A 474 -32.43 0.45 9.87
C GLY A 474 -31.34 0.75 10.86
#